data_AF-A0A060BUF4-F1
#
_entry.id   AF-A0A060BUF4-F1
#
_cell.length_a   1.000
_cell.length_b   1.000
_cell.length_c   1.000
_cell.angle_alpha   90.00
_cell.angle_beta   90.00
_cell.angle_gamma   90.00
#
_symmetry.space_group_name_H-M   'P 1'
#
loop_
_entity.id
_entity.type
_entity.pdbx_description
1 polymer ?
#
loop_
_entity_poly.entity_id
_entity_poly.type
_entity_poly.pdbx_seq_one_letter_code
_entity_poly.pdbx_strand_id
1 'polypeptide(L)'
;VASQAKASGKPLGIYHWLSPGISGASQADYFIANSGEFFEIANPILDCEQKGITVAQVNDFVDRIKAIKGVSTIIYTSAGAEDFNVTWFNGSTVPSKCGLWLAGYPYLAGTQHQIQDWTVQNMPYSIAPWSSLVGWQFSSDPIDRSWFYAEKENWLSLTKPNNTNTTKKEIEEDE
;
A
#
# COMPACT_ATOMS: atom_id res chain seq x y z
N VAL A 1 8.12 -18.18 6.56
CA VAL A 1 6.90 -17.45 6.09
C VAL A 1 7.07 -16.95 4.65
N ALA A 2 8.06 -16.12 4.32
CA ALA A 2 8.24 -15.56 2.97
C ALA A 2 8.30 -16.61 1.84
N SER A 3 9.09 -17.67 1.98
CA SER A 3 9.17 -18.74 0.97
C SER A 3 7.86 -19.51 0.79
N GLN A 4 7.06 -19.66 1.86
CA GLN A 4 5.74 -20.30 1.81
C GLN A 4 4.72 -19.40 1.09
N ALA A 5 4.77 -18.09 1.34
CA ALA A 5 3.93 -17.12 0.63
C ALA A 5 4.23 -17.12 -0.88
N LYS A 6 5.52 -17.15 -1.26
CA LYS A 6 5.91 -17.29 -2.67
C LYS A 6 5.39 -18.59 -3.29
N ALA A 7 5.52 -19.70 -2.59
CA ALA A 7 5.07 -21.01 -3.07
C ALA A 7 3.55 -21.13 -3.22
N SER A 8 2.75 -20.28 -2.56
CA SER A 8 1.29 -20.38 -2.63
C SER A 8 0.68 -19.83 -3.93
N GLY A 9 1.47 -19.17 -4.79
CA GLY A 9 0.98 -18.60 -6.05
C GLY A 9 -0.08 -17.49 -5.87
N LYS A 10 -0.17 -16.93 -4.67
CA LYS A 10 -1.08 -15.82 -4.35
C LYS A 10 -0.39 -14.50 -4.69
N PRO A 11 -1.15 -13.45 -5.07
CA PRO A 11 -0.59 -12.11 -5.20
C PRO A 11 0.09 -11.67 -3.90
N LEU A 12 1.22 -10.98 -4.00
CA LEU A 12 2.07 -10.64 -2.86
C LEU A 12 2.14 -9.12 -2.67
N GLY A 13 2.25 -8.71 -1.42
CA GLY A 13 2.66 -7.39 -0.98
C GLY A 13 3.77 -7.52 0.05
N ILE A 14 4.65 -6.53 0.10
CA ILE A 14 5.71 -6.41 1.12
C ILE A 14 5.67 -4.98 1.65
N TYR A 15 5.90 -4.80 2.95
CA TYR A 15 5.78 -3.50 3.60
C TYR A 15 7.07 -3.09 4.29
N HIS A 16 7.27 -1.77 4.41
CA HIS A 16 8.29 -1.14 5.23
C HIS A 16 7.62 -0.25 6.27
N TRP A 17 7.97 -0.43 7.54
CA TRP A 17 7.50 0.43 8.63
C TRP A 17 8.32 1.72 8.67
N LEU A 18 7.67 2.86 8.40
CA LEU A 18 8.35 4.14 8.29
C LEU A 18 8.76 4.67 9.66
N SER A 19 10.07 4.83 9.87
CA SER A 19 10.63 5.38 11.10
C SER A 19 10.84 6.90 11.01
N PRO A 20 10.57 7.67 12.08
CA PRO A 20 10.90 9.09 12.16
C PRO A 20 12.41 9.31 12.26
N GLY A 21 12.87 10.51 11.91
CA GLY A 21 14.28 10.90 12.06
C GLY A 21 15.26 10.33 11.01
N ILE A 22 14.78 9.49 10.10
CA ILE A 22 15.55 8.99 8.94
C ILE A 22 14.83 9.43 7.66
N SER A 23 15.56 9.92 6.65
CA SER A 23 14.94 10.33 5.38
C SER A 23 14.17 9.17 4.74
N GLY A 24 13.08 9.49 4.04
CA GLY A 24 12.28 8.47 3.36
C GLY A 24 13.07 7.76 2.26
N ALA A 25 13.94 8.49 1.55
CA ALA A 25 14.79 7.92 0.51
C ALA A 25 15.76 6.87 1.05
N SER A 26 16.42 7.12 2.19
CA SER A 26 17.32 6.14 2.82
C SER A 26 16.57 4.90 3.29
N GLN A 27 15.34 5.08 3.79
CA GLN A 27 14.48 3.96 4.17
C GLN A 27 13.98 3.16 2.95
N ALA A 28 13.70 3.82 1.83
CA ALA A 28 13.37 3.15 0.58
C ALA A 28 14.56 2.34 0.04
N ASP A 29 15.78 2.90 0.07
CA ASP A 29 16.98 2.17 -0.32
C ASP A 29 17.21 0.94 0.55
N TYR A 30 17.00 1.08 1.87
CA TYR A 30 17.04 -0.06 2.79
C TYR A 30 15.98 -1.11 2.44
N PHE A 31 14.73 -0.69 2.22
CA PHE A 31 13.64 -1.60 1.87
C PHE A 31 13.94 -2.36 0.58
N ILE A 32 14.42 -1.69 -0.47
CA ILE A 32 14.80 -2.31 -1.75
C ILE A 32 15.91 -3.35 -1.52
N ALA A 33 16.99 -2.96 -0.85
CA ALA A 33 18.16 -3.82 -0.62
C ALA A 33 17.82 -5.09 0.17
N ASN A 34 16.84 -5.01 1.08
CA ASN A 34 16.47 -6.12 1.95
C ASN A 34 15.27 -6.93 1.46
N SER A 35 14.57 -6.48 0.42
CA SER A 35 13.42 -7.19 -0.15
C SER A 35 13.80 -8.32 -1.10
N GLY A 36 15.04 -8.33 -1.60
CA GLY A 36 15.53 -9.36 -2.53
C GLY A 36 14.59 -9.56 -3.72
N GLU A 37 14.33 -10.81 -4.09
CA GLU A 37 13.43 -11.13 -5.20
C GLU A 37 11.97 -10.70 -4.98
N PHE A 38 11.54 -10.51 -3.74
CA PHE A 38 10.17 -10.07 -3.45
C PHE A 38 9.93 -8.65 -3.96
N PHE A 39 10.98 -7.82 -4.00
CA PHE A 39 10.87 -6.49 -4.57
C PHE A 39 10.37 -6.53 -6.02
N GLU A 40 10.69 -7.56 -6.78
CA GLU A 40 10.31 -7.68 -8.19
C GLU A 40 8.88 -8.19 -8.39
N ILE A 41 8.38 -9.02 -7.46
CA ILE A 41 7.13 -9.78 -7.64
C ILE A 41 5.99 -9.34 -6.72
N ALA A 42 6.23 -8.44 -5.78
CA ALA A 42 5.25 -7.97 -4.81
C ALA A 42 5.03 -6.46 -4.90
N ASN A 43 3.84 -6.02 -4.49
CA ASN A 43 3.52 -4.59 -4.40
C ASN A 43 4.25 -3.97 -3.19
N PRO A 44 4.92 -2.81 -3.37
CA PRO A 44 5.54 -2.09 -2.27
C PRO A 44 4.47 -1.35 -1.45
N ILE A 45 4.49 -1.57 -0.15
CA ILE A 45 3.60 -0.94 0.83
C ILE A 45 4.47 -0.12 1.80
N LEU A 46 4.07 1.11 2.09
CA LEU A 46 4.69 1.93 3.12
C LEU A 46 3.72 2.04 4.29
N ASP A 47 4.17 1.61 5.45
CA ASP A 47 3.42 1.57 6.69
C ASP A 47 3.71 2.86 7.50
N CYS A 48 2.67 3.69 7.64
CA CYS A 48 2.70 5.04 8.18
C CYS A 48 1.78 5.16 9.41
N GLU A 49 2.30 4.81 10.58
CA GLU A 49 1.55 4.84 11.86
C GLU A 49 2.34 5.50 12.99
N GLN A 50 3.65 5.65 12.83
CA GLN A 50 4.50 6.10 13.91
C GLN A 50 4.46 7.62 14.11
N LYS A 51 4.37 8.04 15.38
CA LYS A 51 4.53 9.44 15.76
C LYS A 51 5.83 10.05 15.23
N GLY A 52 5.73 11.26 14.68
CA GLY A 52 6.89 12.05 14.27
C GLY A 52 7.36 11.77 12.85
N ILE A 53 6.73 10.84 12.12
CA ILE A 53 6.90 10.78 10.67
C ILE A 53 6.26 12.01 10.01
N THR A 54 6.81 12.41 8.88
CA THR A 54 6.35 13.59 8.14
C THR A 54 5.90 13.21 6.73
N VAL A 55 4.97 14.00 6.17
CA VAL A 55 4.53 13.86 4.77
C VAL A 55 5.72 13.99 3.80
N ALA A 56 6.75 14.76 4.15
CA ALA A 56 7.97 14.87 3.35
C ALA A 56 8.72 13.53 3.30
N GLN A 57 8.94 12.86 4.43
CA GLN A 57 9.54 11.53 4.46
C GLN A 57 8.72 10.51 3.67
N VAL A 58 7.39 10.57 3.74
CA VAL A 58 6.52 9.70 2.93
C VAL A 58 6.74 9.94 1.44
N ASN A 59 6.75 11.21 0.99
CA ASN A 59 7.01 11.52 -0.42
C ASN A 59 8.39 11.07 -0.88
N ASP A 60 9.44 11.29 -0.09
CA ASP A 60 10.80 10.85 -0.43
C ASP A 60 10.86 9.34 -0.66
N PHE A 61 10.20 8.56 0.20
CA PHE A 61 10.12 7.10 0.06
C PHE A 61 9.35 6.73 -1.22
N VAL A 62 8.16 7.27 -1.40
CA VAL A 62 7.27 6.99 -2.54
C VAL A 62 7.94 7.32 -3.86
N ASP A 63 8.54 8.51 -3.97
CA ASP A 63 9.19 8.98 -5.18
C ASP A 63 10.45 8.13 -5.48
N ARG A 64 11.19 7.69 -4.45
CA ARG A 64 12.33 6.78 -4.62
C ARG A 64 11.89 5.41 -5.14
N ILE A 65 10.84 4.82 -4.57
CA ILE A 65 10.29 3.54 -5.06
C ILE A 65 9.79 3.68 -6.49
N LYS A 66 9.07 4.76 -6.80
CA LYS A 66 8.55 5.02 -8.15
C LYS A 66 9.70 5.16 -9.16
N ALA A 67 10.79 5.82 -8.79
CA ALA A 67 11.95 5.99 -9.66
C ALA A 67 12.67 4.66 -9.97
N ILE A 68 12.76 3.75 -8.98
CA ILE A 68 13.47 2.46 -9.15
C ILE A 68 12.57 1.39 -9.77
N LYS A 69 11.34 1.24 -9.26
CA LYS A 69 10.43 0.14 -9.64
C LYS A 69 9.43 0.54 -10.73
N GLY A 70 9.20 1.84 -10.94
CA GLY A 70 8.22 2.34 -11.91
C GLY A 70 6.76 2.20 -11.47
N VAL A 71 6.49 1.69 -10.26
CA VAL A 71 5.13 1.45 -9.74
C VAL A 71 4.78 2.40 -8.60
N SER A 72 3.48 2.64 -8.39
CA SER A 72 3.01 3.41 -7.24
C SER A 72 3.10 2.59 -5.95
N THR A 73 3.40 3.25 -4.84
CA THR A 73 3.39 2.63 -3.50
C THR A 73 1.97 2.63 -2.94
N ILE A 74 1.63 1.64 -2.13
CA ILE A 74 0.39 1.62 -1.33
C ILE A 74 0.74 2.16 0.07
N ILE A 75 0.01 3.14 0.55
CA ILE A 75 0.16 3.64 1.93
C ILE A 75 -0.75 2.85 2.85
N TYR A 76 -0.18 2.26 3.89
CA TYR A 76 -0.92 1.74 5.02
C TYR A 76 -0.92 2.75 6.16
N THR A 77 -2.08 3.01 6.76
CA THR A 77 -2.24 3.96 7.87
C THR A 77 -3.57 3.72 8.61
N SER A 78 -3.73 4.33 9.79
CA SER A 78 -4.94 4.19 10.61
C SER A 78 -6.03 5.19 10.21
N ALA A 79 -7.30 4.77 10.35
CA ALA A 79 -8.47 5.64 10.36
C ALA A 79 -8.72 6.30 11.72
N GLY A 80 -8.09 5.77 12.78
CA GLY A 80 -8.31 6.16 14.17
C GLY A 80 -7.57 7.43 14.60
N ALA A 81 -7.73 7.78 15.87
CA ALA A 81 -7.07 8.93 16.51
C ALA A 81 -5.62 8.62 16.94
N GLU A 82 -4.96 7.69 16.26
CA GLU A 82 -3.56 7.35 16.53
C GLU A 82 -2.64 8.53 16.22
N ASP A 83 -1.39 8.42 16.69
CA ASP A 83 -0.38 9.48 16.54
C ASP A 83 -0.13 9.86 15.07
N PHE A 84 -0.45 9.00 14.11
CA PHE A 84 -0.48 9.30 12.68
C PHE A 84 -1.65 8.59 12.00
N ASN A 85 -2.46 9.30 11.21
CA ASN A 85 -3.66 8.74 10.57
C ASN A 85 -3.92 9.33 9.18
N VAL A 86 -4.92 8.79 8.48
CA VAL A 86 -5.27 9.13 7.10
C VAL A 86 -5.42 10.64 6.83
N THR A 87 -5.90 11.43 7.81
CA THR A 87 -6.14 12.86 7.62
C THR A 87 -4.85 13.70 7.56
N TRP A 88 -3.70 13.15 8.00
CA TRP A 88 -2.40 13.81 7.93
C TRP A 88 -1.94 14.11 6.50
N PHE A 89 -2.52 13.40 5.54
CA PHE A 89 -2.23 13.59 4.13
C PHE A 89 -3.10 14.66 3.46
N ASN A 90 -4.00 15.33 4.20
CA ASN A 90 -4.82 16.41 3.67
C ASN A 90 -3.95 17.52 3.07
N GLY A 91 -4.23 17.89 1.81
CA GLY A 91 -3.46 18.90 1.08
C GLY A 91 -2.09 18.44 0.59
N SER A 92 -1.73 17.16 0.79
CA SER A 92 -0.50 16.58 0.24
C SER A 92 -0.72 15.94 -1.13
N THR A 93 0.37 15.58 -1.82
CA THR A 93 0.34 14.86 -3.10
C THR A 93 0.30 13.35 -2.96
N VAL A 94 0.43 12.81 -1.73
CA VAL A 94 0.43 11.37 -1.48
C VAL A 94 -0.87 10.69 -1.94
N PRO A 95 -2.07 11.25 -1.67
CA PRO A 95 -3.33 10.59 -2.03
C PRO A 95 -3.59 10.44 -3.52
N SER A 96 -3.03 11.32 -4.35
CA SER A 96 -3.17 11.24 -5.81
C SER A 96 -2.11 10.34 -6.46
N LYS A 97 -1.01 10.06 -5.77
CA LYS A 97 0.10 9.23 -6.26
C LYS A 97 0.02 7.77 -5.81
N CYS A 98 -0.61 7.50 -4.66
CA CYS A 98 -0.52 6.23 -3.94
C CYS A 98 -1.88 5.57 -3.75
N GLY A 99 -1.89 4.24 -3.69
CA GLY A 99 -3.05 3.50 -3.18
C GLY A 99 -3.19 3.62 -1.66
N LEU A 100 -4.37 3.33 -1.12
CA LEU A 100 -4.63 3.33 0.33
C LEU A 100 -4.99 1.92 0.83
N TRP A 101 -4.28 1.45 1.86
CA TRP A 101 -4.67 0.34 2.70
C TRP A 101 -4.98 0.89 4.10
N LEU A 102 -6.27 1.04 4.43
CA LEU A 102 -6.68 1.69 5.66
C LEU A 102 -6.90 0.68 6.79
N ALA A 103 -6.35 0.93 7.97
CA ALA A 103 -6.67 0.19 9.19
C ALA A 103 -7.83 0.86 9.92
N GLY A 104 -8.81 0.08 10.34
CA GLY A 104 -9.90 0.54 11.18
C GLY A 104 -10.72 -0.63 11.67
N TYR A 105 -10.78 -0.80 12.99
CA TYR A 105 -11.29 -2.04 13.59
C TYR A 105 -12.70 -1.84 14.18
N PRO A 106 -13.76 -2.31 13.50
CA PRO A 106 -15.09 -2.34 14.07
C PRO A 106 -15.17 -3.36 15.20
N TYR A 107 -15.95 -3.04 16.22
CA TYR A 107 -16.22 -3.90 17.36
C TYR A 107 -17.55 -4.62 17.21
N LEU A 108 -17.63 -5.84 17.75
CA LEU A 108 -18.92 -6.53 17.91
C LEU A 108 -19.84 -5.69 18.79
N ALA A 109 -21.10 -5.58 18.37
CA ALA A 109 -22.09 -4.72 19.03
C ALA A 109 -22.18 -5.01 20.53
N GLY A 110 -22.00 -3.97 21.34
CA GLY A 110 -22.05 -4.08 22.81
C GLY A 110 -20.80 -4.68 23.46
N THR A 111 -19.69 -4.82 22.73
CA THR A 111 -18.44 -5.39 23.25
C THR A 111 -17.23 -4.51 22.94
N GLN A 112 -16.08 -4.88 23.53
CA GLN A 112 -14.75 -4.33 23.19
C GLN A 112 -13.95 -5.30 22.31
N HIS A 113 -14.58 -6.34 21.77
CA HIS A 113 -13.93 -7.31 20.90
C HIS A 113 -14.07 -6.89 19.44
N GLN A 114 -12.95 -6.85 18.72
CA GLN A 114 -12.96 -6.60 17.29
C GLN A 114 -13.72 -7.72 16.57
N ILE A 115 -14.32 -7.42 15.42
CA ILE A 115 -14.86 -8.47 14.54
C ILE A 115 -13.68 -9.30 14.01
N GLN A 116 -13.68 -10.61 14.27
CA GLN A 116 -12.56 -11.51 13.91
C GLN A 116 -12.86 -12.44 12.72
N ASP A 117 -14.04 -12.32 12.13
CA ASP A 117 -14.49 -13.15 11.01
C ASP A 117 -14.79 -12.31 9.76
N TRP A 118 -15.12 -12.99 8.67
CA TRP A 118 -15.37 -12.36 7.36
C TRP A 118 -16.81 -11.82 7.22
N THR A 119 -17.57 -11.70 8.31
CA THR A 119 -18.95 -11.20 8.27
C THR A 119 -19.04 -9.68 8.19
N VAL A 120 -17.93 -8.97 8.36
CA VAL A 120 -17.86 -7.52 8.22
C VAL A 120 -18.20 -7.11 6.78
N GLN A 121 -19.28 -6.35 6.60
CA GLN A 121 -19.83 -6.07 5.27
C GLN A 121 -19.37 -4.73 4.68
N ASN A 122 -19.29 -3.68 5.50
CA ASN A 122 -19.01 -2.32 5.03
C ASN A 122 -17.97 -1.65 5.92
N MET A 123 -17.02 -0.96 5.29
CA MET A 123 -16.03 -0.14 6.00
C MET A 123 -16.71 1.15 6.48
N PRO A 124 -16.76 1.43 7.80
CA PRO A 124 -17.45 2.60 8.34
C PRO A 124 -16.55 3.86 8.41
N TYR A 125 -15.31 3.78 7.92
CA TYR A 125 -14.31 4.83 8.06
C TYR A 125 -14.22 5.71 6.82
N SER A 126 -13.87 6.98 7.02
CA SER A 126 -13.54 7.87 5.91
C SER A 126 -12.20 7.49 5.30
N ILE A 127 -12.14 7.45 3.96
CA ILE A 127 -10.88 7.30 3.21
C ILE A 127 -10.27 8.64 2.80
N ALA A 128 -10.98 9.75 3.04
CA ALA A 128 -10.47 11.06 2.67
C ALA A 128 -9.12 11.31 3.35
N PRO A 129 -8.12 11.85 2.61
CA PRO A 129 -8.24 12.52 1.30
C PRO A 129 -8.14 11.62 0.05
N TRP A 130 -8.08 10.30 0.18
CA TRP A 130 -8.10 9.41 -0.99
C TRP A 130 -9.49 9.34 -1.64
N SER A 131 -9.50 9.10 -2.95
CA SER A 131 -10.72 8.86 -3.74
C SER A 131 -11.05 7.37 -3.92
N SER A 132 -10.11 6.49 -3.60
CA SER A 132 -10.28 5.03 -3.72
C SER A 132 -9.49 4.29 -2.66
N LEU A 133 -9.95 3.08 -2.34
CA LEU A 133 -9.38 2.20 -1.33
C LEU A 133 -8.87 0.92 -1.99
N VAL A 134 -7.61 0.57 -1.74
CA VAL A 134 -7.02 -0.69 -2.19
C VAL A 134 -7.35 -1.82 -1.23
N GLY A 135 -7.28 -1.56 0.08
CA GLY A 135 -7.64 -2.54 1.09
C GLY A 135 -8.06 -1.92 2.41
N TRP A 136 -8.75 -2.72 3.21
CA TRP A 136 -9.19 -2.38 4.57
C TRP A 136 -8.75 -3.47 5.52
N GLN A 137 -7.89 -3.14 6.49
CA GLN A 137 -7.61 -4.02 7.62
C GLN A 137 -8.69 -3.80 8.69
N PHE A 138 -9.55 -4.80 8.90
CA PHE A 138 -10.72 -4.71 9.79
C PHE A 138 -10.50 -5.36 11.15
N SER A 139 -9.40 -6.09 11.33
CA SER A 139 -9.06 -6.73 12.59
C SER A 139 -7.55 -6.88 12.71
N SER A 140 -7.06 -6.83 13.94
CA SER A 140 -5.69 -7.17 14.36
C SER A 140 -5.64 -8.31 15.39
N ASP A 141 -6.79 -8.90 15.75
CA ASP A 141 -6.91 -9.87 16.84
C ASP A 141 -7.48 -11.23 16.38
N PRO A 142 -6.78 -12.36 16.58
CA PRO A 142 -5.37 -12.48 17.00
C PRO A 142 -4.37 -12.26 15.85
N ILE A 143 -4.87 -12.06 14.64
CA ILE A 143 -4.07 -11.83 13.43
C ILE A 143 -4.73 -10.75 12.59
N ASP A 144 -3.90 -9.97 11.92
CA ASP A 144 -4.35 -8.97 10.97
C ASP A 144 -5.19 -9.60 9.86
N ARG A 145 -6.38 -9.05 9.63
CA ARG A 145 -7.28 -9.46 8.55
C ARG A 145 -7.66 -8.26 7.72
N SER A 146 -7.49 -8.41 6.41
CA SER A 146 -7.78 -7.36 5.45
C SER A 146 -8.67 -7.86 4.33
N TRP A 147 -9.61 -7.02 3.92
CA TRP A 147 -10.22 -7.09 2.60
C TRP A 147 -9.37 -6.29 1.62
N PHE A 148 -8.99 -6.89 0.49
CA PHE A 148 -8.39 -6.17 -0.63
C PHE A 148 -9.40 -6.14 -1.77
N TYR A 149 -9.68 -4.94 -2.28
CA TYR A 149 -10.72 -4.70 -3.28
C TYR A 149 -10.21 -4.80 -4.72
N ALA A 150 -8.90 -4.98 -4.90
CA ALA A 150 -8.31 -5.22 -6.19
C ALA A 150 -8.56 -6.67 -6.66
N GLU A 151 -9.03 -6.82 -7.90
CA GLU A 151 -8.94 -8.10 -8.59
C GLU A 151 -7.48 -8.56 -8.70
N LYS A 152 -7.27 -9.87 -8.80
CA LYS A 152 -5.93 -10.47 -8.85
C LYS A 152 -5.07 -9.86 -9.94
N GLU A 153 -5.63 -9.66 -11.12
CA GLU A 153 -4.97 -9.11 -12.31
C GLU A 153 -4.58 -7.65 -12.07
N ASN A 154 -5.46 -6.86 -11.44
CA ASN A 154 -5.18 -5.48 -11.08
C ASN A 154 -4.05 -5.40 -10.04
N TRP A 155 -4.07 -6.26 -9.01
CA TRP A 155 -2.99 -6.34 -8.02
C TRP A 155 -1.64 -6.68 -8.68
N LEU A 156 -1.62 -7.65 -9.60
CA LEU A 156 -0.40 -8.05 -10.29
C LEU A 156 0.10 -6.97 -11.26
N SER A 157 -0.81 -6.21 -11.90
CA SER A 157 -0.43 -5.10 -12.79
C SER A 157 0.33 -3.99 -12.04
N LEU A 158 0.07 -3.81 -10.74
CA LEU A 158 0.77 -2.85 -9.89
C LEU A 158 2.19 -3.28 -9.49
N THR A 159 2.61 -4.52 -9.80
CA THR A 159 3.95 -5.03 -9.46
C THR A 159 5.01 -4.66 -10.49
N LYS A 160 4.63 -4.16 -11.67
CA LYS A 160 5.52 -3.75 -12.76
C LYS A 160 5.07 -2.43 -13.38
N PRO A 161 5.96 -1.61 -13.95
CA PRO A 161 5.53 -0.45 -14.72
C PRO A 161 4.65 -0.91 -15.88
N ASN A 162 3.53 -0.21 -16.12
CA ASN A 162 2.71 -0.44 -17.31
C ASN A 162 3.54 -0.07 -18.55
N ASN A 163 4.07 -1.08 -19.25
CA ASN A 163 4.67 -0.90 -20.56
C ASN A 163 3.55 -0.75 -21.61
N THR A 164 2.81 0.35 -21.58
CA THR A 164 2.01 0.77 -22.74
C THR A 164 2.93 1.44 -23.77
N ASN A 165 3.92 0.70 -24.26
CA ASN A 165 4.48 0.95 -25.58
C ASN A 165 3.73 0.04 -26.54
N THR A 166 2.51 0.46 -26.90
CA THR A 166 1.85 -0.04 -28.09
C THR A 166 2.79 0.30 -29.25
N THR A 167 3.42 -0.71 -29.83
CA THR A 167 4.07 -0.64 -31.14
C THR A 167 3.20 0.18 -32.07
N LYS A 168 3.61 1.42 -32.36
CA LYS A 168 3.19 2.08 -33.59
C LYS A 168 3.69 1.16 -34.70
N LYS A 169 2.76 0.47 -35.38
CA LYS A 169 3.01 -0.07 -36.70
C LYS A 169 3.57 1.08 -37.53
N GLU A 170 4.83 0.98 -37.92
CA GLU A 170 5.32 1.73 -39.08
C GLU A 170 4.40 1.38 -40.25
N ILE A 171 3.75 2.40 -40.77
CA ILE A 171 3.12 2.32 -42.09
C ILE A 171 4.28 2.58 -43.03
N GLU A 172 4.79 1.52 -43.67
CA GLU A 172 5.63 1.66 -44.86
C GLU A 172 4.77 2.34 -45.94
N GLU A 173 5.23 3.51 -46.38
CA GLU A 173 4.79 4.15 -47.61
C GLU A 173 5.46 3.40 -48.76
N ASP A 174 4.67 2.70 -49.58
CA ASP A 174 5.13 2.21 -50.88
C ASP A 174 4.83 3.29 -51.95
N GLU A 175 5.91 3.75 -52.59
CA GLU A 175 5.93 4.54 -53.84
C GLU A 175 5.44 3.73 -55.06
#